data_AF-A0A6L7X2E5-F1
#
_entry.id   AF-A0A6L7X2E5-F1
#
_cell.length_a   1.000
_cell.length_b   1.000
_cell.length_c   1.000
_cell.angle_alpha   90.00
_cell.angle_beta   90.00
_cell.angle_gamma   90.00
#
_symmetry.space_group_name_H-M   'P 1'
#
loop_
_entity.id
_entity.type
_entity.pdbx_description
1 polymer ?
#
loop_
_entity_poly.entity_id
_entity_poly.type
_entity_poly.pdbx_seq_one_letter_code
_entity_poly.pdbx_strand_id
1 'polypeptide(L)' 'MVLFLHRQADDAEASPRKIRLDIAKHRNGPLGRIWMRFHDAYGRFAEGSG' A
#
# COMPACT_ATOMS: atom_id res chain seq x y z
N MET A 1 6.78 -0.02 -15.40
CA MET A 1 6.43 -0.63 -14.10
C MET A 1 4.91 -0.69 -14.02
N VAL A 2 4.36 -1.72 -13.40
CA VAL A 2 2.91 -1.83 -13.14
C VAL A 2 2.71 -2.17 -11.67
N LEU A 3 1.85 -1.40 -11.02
CA LEU A 3 1.55 -1.46 -9.60
C LEU A 3 0.03 -1.54 -9.40
N PHE A 4 -0.41 -2.35 -8.45
CA PHE A 4 -1.80 -2.38 -8.01
C PHE A 4 -1.91 -1.98 -6.54
N LEU A 5 -2.92 -1.17 -6.24
CA LEU A 5 -3.24 -0.72 -4.89
C LEU A 5 -4.47 -1.49 -4.42
N HIS A 6 -4.33 -2.18 -3.30
CA HIS A 6 -5.43 -2.86 -2.63
C HIS A 6 -5.66 -2.24 -1.27
N ARG A 7 -6.88 -1.74 -1.07
CA ARG A 7 -7.37 -1.35 0.26
C ARG A 7 -7.96 -2.57 0.94
N GLN A 8 -7.56 -2.84 2.19
CA GLN A 8 -8.15 -3.92 2.96
C GLN A 8 -9.58 -3.53 3.39
N ALA A 9 -10.53 -4.44 3.21
CA ALA A 9 -11.97 -4.16 3.38
C ALA A 9 -12.38 -3.96 4.84
N ASP A 10 -11.70 -4.61 5.78
CA ASP A 10 -12.11 -4.68 7.19
C ASP A 10 -11.75 -3.44 8.01
N ASP A 11 -11.02 -2.49 7.43
CA ASP A 11 -10.38 -1.37 8.13
C ASP A 11 -11.10 -0.04 7.80
N ALA A 12 -12.43 -0.05 7.81
CA ALA A 12 -13.24 1.10 7.42
C ALA A 12 -12.99 2.33 8.33
N GLU A 13 -12.66 2.10 9.60
CA GLU A 13 -12.50 3.15 10.61
C GLU A 13 -11.06 3.37 11.13
N ALA A 14 -10.09 2.51 10.80
CA ALA A 14 -8.73 2.74 11.27
C ALA A 14 -8.03 3.84 10.44
N SER A 15 -7.41 4.77 11.16
CA SER A 15 -6.50 5.77 10.58
C SER A 15 -5.17 5.70 11.35
N PRO A 16 -4.04 5.39 10.69
CA PRO A 16 -3.89 5.16 9.25
C PRO A 16 -4.37 3.78 8.78
N ARG A 17 -4.94 3.74 7.57
CA ARG A 17 -5.39 2.51 6.91
C ARG A 17 -4.22 1.69 6.41
N LYS A 18 -4.31 0.37 6.50
CA LYS A 18 -3.34 -0.54 5.90
C LYS A 18 -3.64 -0.75 4.41
N ILE A 19 -2.68 -0.43 3.55
CA ILE A 19 -2.76 -0.58 2.08
C ILE A 19 -1.70 -1.57 1.61
N ARG A 20 -2.09 -2.46 0.70
CA ARG A 20 -1.15 -3.36 0.01
C ARG A 20 -0.81 -2.80 -1.36
N LEU A 21 0.48 -2.68 -1.64
CA LEU A 21 1.03 -2.34 -2.94
C LEU A 21 1.63 -3.58 -3.58
N ASP A 22 1.07 -4.02 -4.70
CA ASP A 22 1.55 -5.17 -5.44
C ASP A 22 2.36 -4.71 -6.66
N ILE A 23 3.66 -4.99 -6.66
CA ILE A 23 4.55 -4.77 -7.81
C ILE A 23 4.36 -5.94 -8.78
N ALA A 24 3.40 -5.81 -9.69
CA ALA A 24 3.04 -6.87 -10.63
C ALA A 24 3.99 -6.96 -11.84
N LYS A 25 4.61 -5.83 -12.24
CA LYS A 25 5.61 -5.84 -13.31
C LYS A 25 6.72 -4.82 -13.06
N HIS A 26 7.95 -5.31 -13.01
CA HIS A 26 9.14 -4.48 -12.88
C HIS A 26 10.25 -5.00 -13.80
N ARG A 27 10.85 -4.11 -14.61
CA ARG A 27 11.86 -4.49 -15.61
C ARG A 27 13.25 -4.67 -15.00
N ASN A 28 13.58 -3.85 -14.01
CA ASN A 28 14.93 -3.72 -13.47
C ASN A 28 15.03 -4.13 -12.00
N GLY A 29 14.06 -4.89 -11.50
CA GLY A 29 14.04 -5.28 -10.09
C GLY A 29 12.95 -6.28 -9.77
N PRO A 30 12.87 -6.71 -8.51
CA PRO A 30 11.98 -7.78 -8.11
C PRO A 30 10.51 -7.34 -8.20
N LEU A 31 9.66 -8.34 -8.41
CA LEU A 31 8.24 -8.26 -8.09
C LEU A 31 8.06 -8.45 -6.58
N GLY A 32 6.90 -8.06 -6.05
CA GLY A 32 6.66 -8.22 -4.62
C GLY A 32 5.41 -7.53 -4.12
N ARG A 33 5.19 -7.65 -2.82
CA ARG A 33 4.10 -7.00 -2.11
C ARG A 33 4.68 -6.18 -0.97
N ILE A 34 4.24 -4.93 -0.86
CA ILE A 34 4.66 -4.00 0.18
C ILE A 34 3.42 -3.57 0.95
N TRP A 35 3.52 -3.52 2.27
CA TRP A 35 2.48 -2.94 3.11
C TRP A 35 2.82 -1.50 3.44
N MET A 36 1.84 -0.62 3.29
CA MET A 36 1.95 0.81 3.55
C MET A 36 0.83 1.26 4.46
N ARG A 37 1.03 2.40 5.11
CA ARG A 37 0.01 3.11 5.87
C ARG A 37 -0.51 4.28 5.04
N PHE A 38 -1.82 4.47 4.98
CA PHE A 38 -2.44 5.60 4.31
C PHE A 38 -3.21 6.45 5.32
N HIS A 39 -2.84 7.73 5.42
CA HIS A 39 -3.47 8.70 6.29
C HIS A 39 -4.53 9.46 5.50
N ASP A 40 -5.80 9.07 5.65
CA ASP A 40 -6.92 9.71 4.92
C ASP A 40 -7.01 11.21 5.21
N ALA A 41 -6.74 11.64 6.45
CA ALA A 41 -6.81 13.04 6.88
C ALA A 41 -5.91 13.98 6.07
N TYR A 42 -4.79 13.47 5.54
CA TYR A 42 -3.80 14.27 4.80
C TYR A 42 -3.61 13.78 3.35
N GLY A 43 -4.28 12.69 2.96
CA GLY A 43 -4.11 12.05 1.65
C GLY A 43 -2.68 11.55 1.41
N ARG A 44 -1.97 11.08 2.45
CA ARG A 44 -0.55 10.71 2.35
C ARG A 44 -0.28 9.24 2.67
N PHE A 45 0.66 8.67 1.93
CA PHE A 45 1.24 7.37 2.23
C PHE A 45 2.45 7.53 3.16
N ALA A 46 2.53 6.66 4.16
CA ALA A 46 3.69 6.50 5.03
C ALA A 46 4.19 5.06 4.92
N GLU A 47 5.50 4.88 5.11
CA GLU A 47 6.10 3.56 5.14
C GLU A 47 5.50 2.75 6.29
N GLY A 48 5.00 1.55 5.98
CA GLY A 48 4.55 0.62 6.99
C GLY A 48 5.78 -0.12 7.51
N SER A 49 6.15 0.07 8.77
CA SER A 49 7.06 -0.85 9.43
C SER A 49 6.41 -2.23 9.47
N GLY A 50 7.03 -3.20 8.78
CA GLY A 50 6.68 -4.61 8.83
C GLY A 50 6.97 -5.22 10.20
#